data_AF-A0A379WB98-F1
#
_entry.id   AF-A0A379WB98-F1
#
_cell.length_a   1.000
_cell.length_b   1.000
_cell.length_c   1.000
_cell.angle_alpha   90.00
_cell.angle_beta   90.00
_cell.angle_gamma   90.00
#
_symmetry.space_group_name_H-M   'P 1'
#
loop_
_entity.id
_entity.type
_entity.pdbx_description
1 polymer ?
#
loop_
_entity_poly.entity_id
_entity_poly.type
_entity_poly.pdbx_seq_one_letter_code
_entity_poly.pdbx_strand_id
1 'polypeptide(L)'
;MEVIPGKPYVGLELPNKKRQTVYLREVLDNAKFRENPSPLTVVLGKDIAGDPVVADLAKMPHLLVAGTTGSGKSVGVNAMILSMLYKAQPEDVRFIMIDPKMLELSVYEGIPHLLTEVVTDMKDAANALRWSVNEMERRYKLMSALGVRNLAGYNEKIAEAARMGRPIPDPYWKPGDSMDVQHPVLEKLPYIVVLVDEFADLMMTVGKKVEELIARLAQKARAAGFTWYWRRSVRRSM
;
A
#
# COMPACT_ATOMS: atom_id res chain seq x y z
N MET A 1 -22.21 24.74 3.79
CA MET A 1 -22.94 24.51 5.07
C MET A 1 -22.65 23.07 5.48
N GLU A 2 -22.04 22.87 6.64
CA GLU A 2 -21.85 21.52 7.22
C GLU A 2 -23.19 21.04 7.79
N VAL A 3 -23.93 20.30 6.97
CA VAL A 3 -25.20 19.67 7.36
C VAL A 3 -24.89 18.26 7.84
N ILE A 4 -25.44 17.85 8.99
CA ILE A 4 -25.33 16.47 9.46
C ILE A 4 -26.08 15.57 8.45
N PRO A 5 -25.45 14.51 7.90
CA PRO A 5 -26.09 13.64 6.94
C PRO A 5 -27.46 13.14 7.43
N GLY A 6 -28.50 13.40 6.66
CA GLY A 6 -29.87 12.97 6.97
C GLY A 6 -30.60 13.79 8.05
N LYS A 7 -30.07 14.93 8.51
CA LYS A 7 -30.74 15.80 9.49
C LYS A 7 -30.73 17.27 9.08
N PRO A 8 -31.76 18.07 9.45
CA PRO A 8 -31.82 19.50 9.14
C PRO A 8 -30.99 20.38 10.10
N TYR A 9 -30.06 19.79 10.87
CA TYR A 9 -29.31 20.48 11.92
C TYR A 9 -27.88 20.81 11.49
N VAL A 10 -27.32 21.85 12.12
CA VAL A 10 -25.90 22.23 12.00
C VAL A 10 -25.11 21.53 13.11
N GLY A 11 -23.97 20.93 12.75
CA GLY A 11 -23.06 20.32 13.71
C GLY A 11 -22.12 21.34 14.36
N LEU A 12 -21.93 21.25 15.68
CA LEU A 12 -20.91 21.99 16.41
C LEU A 12 -20.11 21.00 17.27
N GLU A 13 -18.87 20.75 16.87
CA GLU A 13 -17.97 19.82 17.57
C GLU A 13 -17.12 20.56 18.61
N LEU A 14 -17.26 20.19 19.88
CA LEU A 14 -16.50 20.76 20.98
C LEU A 14 -15.55 19.71 21.57
N PRO A 15 -14.25 20.02 21.77
CA PRO A 15 -13.33 19.08 22.35
C PRO A 15 -13.71 18.79 23.81
N ASN A 16 -13.70 17.51 24.17
CA ASN A 16 -13.88 17.09 25.56
C ASN A 16 -12.76 17.65 26.46
N LYS A 17 -13.11 18.03 27.70
CA LYS A 17 -12.14 18.49 28.71
C LYS A 17 -11.04 17.46 28.97
N LYS A 18 -11.40 16.17 28.95
CA LYS A 18 -10.46 15.04 29.07
C LYS A 18 -10.55 14.21 27.80
N ARG A 19 -9.50 14.26 26.98
CA ARG A 19 -9.38 13.41 25.79
C ARG A 19 -9.07 11.98 26.21
N GLN A 20 -9.67 11.02 25.52
CA GLN A 20 -9.38 9.60 25.70
C GLN A 20 -8.44 9.14 24.57
N THR A 21 -7.44 8.35 24.91
CA THR A 21 -6.51 7.78 23.93
C THR A 21 -7.18 6.61 23.22
N VAL A 22 -7.11 6.60 21.89
CA VAL A 22 -7.50 5.44 21.08
C VAL A 22 -6.27 4.57 20.88
N TYR A 23 -6.30 3.35 21.41
CA TYR A 23 -5.19 2.40 21.26
C TYR A 23 -5.37 1.57 20.00
N LEU A 24 -4.27 1.33 19.27
CA LEU A 24 -4.30 0.52 18.04
C LEU A 24 -4.92 -0.88 18.30
N ARG A 25 -4.51 -1.53 19.39
CA ARG A 25 -5.02 -2.85 19.79
C ARG A 25 -6.54 -2.89 19.90
N GLU A 26 -7.15 -1.83 20.44
CA GLU A 26 -8.59 -1.77 20.62
C GLU A 26 -9.34 -1.89 19.29
N VAL A 27 -8.80 -1.31 18.22
CA VAL A 27 -9.40 -1.38 16.89
C VAL A 27 -9.01 -2.67 16.16
N LEU A 28 -7.78 -3.17 16.36
CA LEU A 28 -7.34 -4.46 15.81
C LEU A 28 -8.14 -5.64 16.36
N ASP A 29 -8.53 -5.60 17.64
CA ASP A 29 -9.34 -6.65 18.27
C ASP A 29 -10.82 -6.63 17.82
N ASN A 30 -11.24 -5.60 17.08
CA ASN A 30 -12.61 -5.48 16.60
C ASN A 30 -12.91 -6.39 15.38
N ALA A 31 -14.14 -6.91 15.32
CA ALA A 31 -14.62 -7.75 14.21
C ALA A 31 -14.44 -7.07 12.84
N LYS A 32 -14.69 -5.75 12.73
CA LYS A 32 -14.50 -5.00 11.48
C LYS A 32 -13.09 -5.14 10.90
N PHE A 33 -12.07 -5.26 11.76
CA PHE A 33 -10.71 -5.50 11.33
C PHE A 33 -10.45 -6.99 11.11
N ARG A 34 -10.75 -7.83 12.10
CA ARG A 34 -10.39 -9.26 12.09
C ARG A 34 -11.03 -10.03 10.94
N GLU A 35 -12.32 -9.80 10.70
CA GLU A 35 -13.11 -10.53 9.71
C GLU A 35 -12.95 -10.00 8.29
N ASN A 36 -12.31 -8.84 8.11
CA ASN A 36 -12.07 -8.31 6.77
C ASN A 36 -11.02 -9.17 6.04
N PRO A 37 -11.35 -9.75 4.87
CA PRO A 37 -10.44 -10.65 4.15
C PRO A 37 -9.29 -9.93 3.46
N SER A 38 -9.36 -8.61 3.27
CA SER A 38 -8.32 -7.88 2.55
C SER A 38 -7.03 -7.82 3.38
N PRO A 39 -5.88 -8.30 2.85
CA PRO A 39 -4.59 -8.17 3.53
C PRO A 39 -4.12 -6.71 3.62
N LEU A 40 -4.77 -5.80 2.88
CA LEU A 40 -4.53 -4.36 2.86
C LEU A 40 -5.51 -3.57 3.74
N THR A 41 -6.17 -4.25 4.70
CA THR A 41 -7.02 -3.59 5.70
C THR A 41 -6.16 -2.78 6.67
N VAL A 42 -6.49 -1.51 6.86
CA VAL A 42 -5.80 -0.59 7.76
C VAL A 42 -6.73 0.02 8.80
N VAL A 43 -6.22 0.17 10.02
CA VAL A 43 -6.88 0.89 11.11
C VAL A 43 -6.68 2.39 10.93
N LEU A 44 -7.78 3.16 10.97
CA LEU A 44 -7.74 4.62 10.99
C LEU A 44 -7.97 5.19 12.40
N GLY A 45 -8.68 4.45 13.27
CA GLY A 45 -8.95 4.84 14.65
C GLY A 45 -10.42 4.68 14.98
N LYS A 46 -10.99 5.70 15.61
CA LYS A 46 -12.42 5.78 15.96
C LYS A 46 -13.04 7.06 15.42
N ASP A 47 -14.32 7.00 15.11
CA ASP A 47 -15.09 8.19 14.75
C ASP A 47 -15.49 9.01 16.00
N ILE A 48 -16.26 10.08 15.78
CA ILE A 48 -16.74 10.97 16.85
C ILE A 48 -17.69 10.28 17.85
N ALA A 49 -18.31 9.15 17.46
CA ALA A 49 -19.15 8.34 18.33
C ALA A 49 -18.34 7.27 19.11
N GLY A 50 -17.06 7.11 18.77
CA GLY A 50 -16.18 6.09 19.36
C GLY A 50 -16.22 4.76 18.62
N ASP A 51 -16.90 4.67 17.49
CA ASP A 51 -16.99 3.45 16.70
C ASP A 51 -15.68 3.20 15.93
N PRO A 52 -15.21 1.95 15.85
CA PRO A 52 -13.97 1.63 15.16
C PRO A 52 -14.11 1.87 13.66
N VAL A 53 -13.10 2.56 13.10
CA VAL A 53 -12.98 2.89 11.68
C VAL A 53 -11.79 2.16 11.09
N VAL A 54 -12.07 1.31 10.10
CA VAL A 54 -11.11 0.59 9.29
C VAL A 54 -11.33 0.91 7.82
N ALA A 55 -10.28 0.85 7.02
CA ALA A 55 -10.33 1.06 5.58
C ALA A 55 -9.61 -0.08 4.85
N ASP A 56 -9.89 -0.25 3.58
CA ASP A 56 -9.23 -1.25 2.72
C ASP A 56 -8.49 -0.52 1.60
N LEU A 57 -7.16 -0.55 1.62
CA LEU A 57 -6.36 0.17 0.65
C LEU A 57 -6.48 -0.43 -0.75
N ALA A 58 -6.88 -1.70 -0.91
CA ALA A 58 -7.14 -2.27 -2.24
C ALA A 58 -8.31 -1.54 -2.96
N LYS A 59 -9.24 -0.96 -2.18
CA LYS A 59 -10.37 -0.16 -2.68
C LYS A 59 -10.00 1.32 -2.86
N MET A 60 -8.96 1.78 -2.16
CA MET A 60 -8.41 3.14 -2.21
C MET A 60 -7.00 3.09 -2.81
N PRO A 61 -6.85 2.92 -4.14
CA PRO A 61 -5.60 2.46 -4.74
C PRO A 61 -4.39 3.37 -4.47
N HIS A 62 -4.63 4.64 -4.16
CA HIS A 62 -3.60 5.61 -3.80
C HIS A 62 -4.08 6.45 -2.63
N LEU A 63 -3.26 6.58 -1.61
CA LEU A 63 -3.54 7.38 -0.42
C LEU A 63 -2.48 8.48 -0.27
N LEU A 64 -2.95 9.72 -0.09
CA LEU A 64 -2.12 10.86 0.29
C LEU A 64 -2.46 11.26 1.73
N VAL A 65 -1.45 11.28 2.59
CA VAL A 65 -1.57 11.73 3.98
C VAL A 65 -0.75 13.00 4.17
N ALA A 66 -1.45 14.06 4.54
CA ALA A 66 -0.87 15.37 4.80
C ALA A 66 -1.14 15.79 6.24
N GLY A 67 -0.18 16.47 6.85
CA GLY A 67 -0.30 16.98 8.21
C GLY A 67 0.92 17.81 8.59
N THR A 68 0.74 18.74 9.52
CA THR A 68 1.83 19.52 10.11
C THR A 68 2.61 18.67 11.10
N THR A 69 3.83 19.09 11.47
CA THR A 69 4.60 18.44 12.54
C THR A 69 3.78 18.38 13.84
N GLY A 70 3.78 17.22 14.51
CA GLY A 70 3.02 17.00 15.74
C GLY A 70 1.53 16.68 15.55
N SER A 71 1.02 16.66 14.31
CA SER A 71 -0.39 16.29 14.03
C SER A 71 -0.71 14.81 14.17
N GLY A 72 0.29 13.95 14.41
CA GLY A 72 0.11 12.49 14.51
C GLY A 72 0.26 11.74 13.18
N LYS A 73 0.71 12.40 12.11
CA LYS A 73 0.93 11.81 10.78
C LYS A 73 1.78 10.53 10.83
N SER A 74 2.95 10.59 11.46
CA SER A 74 3.86 9.43 11.61
C SER A 74 3.20 8.28 12.36
N VAL A 75 2.46 8.58 13.42
CA VAL A 75 1.72 7.59 14.20
C VAL A 75 0.64 6.92 13.34
N GLY A 76 -0.06 7.70 12.51
CA GLY A 76 -1.02 7.18 11.54
C GLY A 76 -0.39 6.25 10.50
N VAL A 77 0.78 6.61 9.95
CA VAL A 77 1.53 5.76 9.01
C VAL A 77 1.88 4.42 9.68
N ASN A 78 2.44 4.48 10.89
CA ASN A 78 2.82 3.28 11.64
C ASN A 78 1.61 2.42 11.98
N ALA A 79 0.47 3.02 12.32
CA ALA A 79 -0.78 2.28 12.50
C ALA A 79 -1.21 1.53 11.24
N MET A 80 -1.06 2.13 10.05
CA MET A 80 -1.36 1.48 8.77
C MET A 80 -0.39 0.34 8.46
N ILE A 81 0.93 0.56 8.61
CA ILE A 81 1.94 -0.48 8.39
C ILE A 81 1.70 -1.67 9.32
N LEU A 82 1.54 -1.40 10.63
CA LEU A 82 1.27 -2.44 11.61
C LEU A 82 -0.04 -3.18 11.30
N SER A 83 -1.10 -2.49 10.87
CA SER A 83 -2.35 -3.15 10.48
C SER A 83 -2.12 -4.22 9.40
N MET A 84 -1.30 -3.93 8.39
CA MET A 84 -0.95 -4.91 7.36
C MET A 84 -0.07 -6.03 7.92
N LEU A 85 0.93 -5.71 8.75
CA LEU A 85 1.80 -6.72 9.38
C LEU A 85 1.05 -7.68 10.32
N TYR A 86 -0.02 -7.23 10.96
CA TYR A 86 -0.88 -8.08 11.81
C TYR A 86 -1.81 -9.01 11.02
N LYS A 87 -1.93 -8.83 9.69
CA LYS A 87 -2.89 -9.56 8.86
C LYS A 87 -2.25 -10.32 7.70
N ALA A 88 -1.15 -9.82 7.14
CA ALA A 88 -0.58 -10.31 5.88
C ALA A 88 0.76 -11.00 6.09
N GLN A 89 0.97 -12.13 5.40
CA GLN A 89 2.28 -12.75 5.26
C GLN A 89 3.09 -12.08 4.14
N PRO A 90 4.42 -12.30 4.05
CA PRO A 90 5.25 -11.76 2.96
C PRO A 90 4.84 -12.21 1.55
N GLU A 91 4.09 -13.31 1.44
CA GLU A 91 3.49 -13.79 0.19
C GLU A 91 2.18 -13.07 -0.19
N ASP A 92 1.55 -12.38 0.77
CA ASP A 92 0.33 -11.60 0.56
C ASP A 92 0.66 -10.14 0.24
N VAL A 93 1.61 -9.55 1.00
CA VAL A 93 1.96 -8.13 0.92
C VAL A 93 3.48 -7.97 0.98
N ARG A 94 3.98 -7.11 0.10
CA ARG A 94 5.37 -6.71 0.00
C ARG A 94 5.50 -5.20 0.03
N PHE A 95 6.54 -4.70 0.70
CA PHE A 95 6.79 -3.28 0.89
C PHE A 95 7.98 -2.78 0.09
N ILE A 96 7.86 -1.56 -0.44
CA ILE A 96 8.99 -0.71 -0.81
C ILE A 96 8.87 0.52 0.07
N MET A 97 9.86 0.77 0.91
CA MET A 97 9.87 1.91 1.82
C MET A 97 10.92 2.91 1.39
N ILE A 98 10.53 4.18 1.25
CA ILE A 98 11.39 5.28 0.81
C ILE A 98 11.42 6.32 1.94
N ASP A 99 12.57 6.42 2.60
CA ASP A 99 12.82 7.32 3.72
C ASP A 99 14.16 8.04 3.56
N PRO A 100 14.20 9.14 2.78
CA PRO A 100 15.44 9.86 2.51
C PRO A 100 16.03 10.55 3.75
N LYS A 101 15.26 10.65 4.85
CA LYS A 101 15.70 11.27 6.10
C LYS A 101 16.10 10.23 7.16
N MET A 102 15.83 8.95 6.93
CA MET A 102 16.07 7.85 7.88
C MET A 102 15.40 8.06 9.25
N LEU A 103 14.25 8.72 9.29
CA LEU A 103 13.62 9.11 10.56
C LEU A 103 12.46 8.20 10.97
N GLU A 104 11.71 7.67 10.00
CA GLU A 104 10.35 7.21 10.25
C GLU A 104 10.18 5.75 9.82
N LEU A 105 10.76 5.36 8.68
CA LEU A 105 10.60 4.01 8.13
C LEU A 105 11.83 3.12 8.36
N SER A 106 12.97 3.69 8.75
CA SER A 106 14.20 2.94 9.07
C SER A 106 14.01 1.89 10.17
N VAL A 107 13.01 2.08 11.05
CA VAL A 107 12.65 1.11 12.09
C VAL A 107 12.15 -0.24 11.53
N TYR A 108 11.70 -0.27 10.28
CA TYR A 108 11.22 -1.47 9.61
C TYR A 108 12.29 -2.21 8.81
N GLU A 109 13.55 -1.77 8.89
CA GLU A 109 14.65 -2.45 8.19
C GLU A 109 14.73 -3.94 8.58
N GLY A 110 14.95 -4.80 7.58
CA GLY A 110 15.09 -6.25 7.79
C GLY A 110 13.80 -7.05 7.98
N ILE A 111 12.60 -6.45 7.93
CA ILE A 111 11.35 -7.25 7.92
C ILE A 111 11.24 -8.08 6.63
N PRO A 112 10.69 -9.30 6.68
CA PRO A 112 10.63 -10.20 5.52
C PRO A 112 9.69 -9.68 4.41
N HIS A 113 8.81 -8.73 4.72
CA HIS A 113 7.91 -8.10 3.77
C HIS A 113 8.60 -7.10 2.86
N LEU A 114 9.82 -6.61 3.18
CA LEU A 114 10.54 -5.69 2.30
C LEU A 114 10.96 -6.39 0.99
N LEU A 115 10.83 -5.68 -0.14
CA LEU A 115 11.37 -6.12 -1.44
C LEU A 115 12.83 -5.71 -1.63
N THR A 116 13.23 -4.66 -0.93
CA THR A 116 14.55 -4.06 -0.92
C THR A 116 14.72 -3.38 0.43
N GLU A 117 15.97 -3.17 0.84
CA GLU A 117 16.30 -2.35 2.01
C GLU A 117 15.62 -0.97 1.91
N VAL A 118 15.40 -0.32 3.05
CA VAL A 118 14.75 1.00 3.10
C VAL A 118 15.56 1.98 2.24
N VAL A 119 14.90 2.52 1.23
CA VAL A 119 15.53 3.35 0.21
C VAL A 119 15.76 4.75 0.75
N THR A 120 17.02 5.15 0.83
CA THR A 120 17.45 6.42 1.40
C THR A 120 17.98 7.38 0.32
N ASP A 121 18.58 6.85 -0.74
CA ASP A 121 19.00 7.64 -1.91
C ASP A 121 17.82 7.95 -2.85
N MET A 122 17.74 9.21 -3.30
CA MET A 122 16.65 9.68 -4.16
C MET A 122 16.69 9.14 -5.59
N LYS A 123 17.86 8.81 -6.12
CA LYS A 123 17.98 8.16 -7.43
C LYS A 123 17.50 6.72 -7.34
N ASP A 124 17.81 6.03 -6.25
CA ASP A 124 17.31 4.69 -6.00
C ASP A 124 15.80 4.68 -5.76
N ALA A 125 15.26 5.73 -5.12
CA ALA A 125 13.82 5.92 -5.02
C ALA A 125 13.15 6.01 -6.39
N ALA A 126 13.75 6.74 -7.34
CA ALA A 126 13.27 6.82 -8.72
C ALA A 126 13.39 5.47 -9.45
N ASN A 127 14.44 4.71 -9.18
CA ASN A 127 14.62 3.35 -9.72
C ASN A 127 13.56 2.38 -9.18
N ALA A 128 13.22 2.46 -7.89
CA ALA A 128 12.16 1.67 -7.27
C ALA A 128 10.77 1.99 -7.87
N LEU A 129 10.49 3.26 -8.14
CA LEU A 129 9.28 3.68 -8.88
C LEU A 129 9.25 3.13 -10.30
N ARG A 130 10.37 3.19 -11.01
CA ARG A 130 10.49 2.63 -12.37
C ARG A 130 10.30 1.12 -12.37
N TRP A 131 10.91 0.42 -11.42
CA TRP A 131 10.72 -1.02 -11.24
C TRP A 131 9.24 -1.34 -11.01
N SER A 132 8.57 -0.56 -10.17
CA SER A 132 7.14 -0.74 -9.89
C SER A 132 6.27 -0.56 -11.13
N VAL A 133 6.59 0.39 -12.02
CA VAL A 133 5.93 0.53 -13.33
C VAL A 133 6.14 -0.71 -14.20
N ASN A 134 7.37 -1.20 -14.29
CA ASN A 134 7.69 -2.38 -15.11
C ASN A 134 7.00 -3.64 -14.57
N GLU A 135 7.00 -3.84 -13.26
CA GLU A 135 6.31 -4.97 -12.61
C GLU A 135 4.79 -4.86 -12.78
N MET A 136 4.21 -3.65 -12.69
CA MET A 136 2.81 -3.43 -13.02
C MET A 136 2.49 -3.88 -14.46
N GLU A 137 3.33 -3.53 -15.44
CA GLU A 137 3.13 -3.95 -16.83
C GLU A 137 3.30 -5.45 -17.03
N ARG A 138 4.27 -6.08 -16.35
CA ARG A 138 4.46 -7.53 -16.33
C ARG A 138 3.20 -8.22 -15.82
N ARG A 139 2.65 -7.76 -14.69
CA ARG A 139 1.40 -8.30 -14.12
C ARG A 139 0.23 -8.15 -15.06
N TYR A 140 0.12 -7.02 -15.77
CA TYR A 140 -0.94 -6.85 -16.78
C TYR A 140 -0.85 -7.86 -17.91
N LYS A 141 0.37 -8.16 -18.40
CA LYS A 141 0.57 -9.20 -19.41
C LYS A 141 0.13 -10.57 -18.87
N LEU A 142 0.59 -10.95 -17.69
CA LEU A 142 0.20 -12.21 -17.04
C LEU A 142 -1.31 -12.32 -16.84
N MET A 143 -1.96 -11.27 -16.34
CA MET A 143 -3.41 -11.23 -16.17
C MET A 143 -4.15 -11.37 -17.51
N SER A 144 -3.67 -10.71 -18.56
CA SER A 144 -4.23 -10.80 -19.91
C SER A 144 -4.14 -12.22 -20.47
N ALA A 145 -2.98 -12.87 -20.35
CA ALA A 145 -2.78 -14.24 -20.81
C ALA A 145 -3.64 -15.25 -20.06
N LEU A 146 -3.87 -15.03 -18.76
CA LEU A 146 -4.77 -15.85 -17.95
C LEU A 146 -6.24 -15.41 -18.08
N GLY A 147 -6.58 -14.37 -18.84
CA GLY A 147 -7.97 -13.90 -18.99
C GLY A 147 -8.61 -13.41 -17.68
N VAL A 148 -7.83 -12.83 -16.76
CA VAL A 148 -8.30 -12.28 -15.49
C VAL A 148 -8.17 -10.76 -15.46
N ARG A 149 -9.00 -10.09 -14.64
CA ARG A 149 -9.10 -8.62 -14.62
C ARG A 149 -8.30 -7.94 -13.51
N ASN A 150 -7.86 -8.69 -12.50
CA ASN A 150 -7.15 -8.15 -11.34
C ASN A 150 -6.27 -9.21 -10.67
N LEU A 151 -5.40 -8.76 -9.75
CA LEU A 151 -4.48 -9.61 -9.00
C LEU A 151 -5.18 -10.70 -8.19
N ALA A 152 -6.36 -10.40 -7.61
CA ALA A 152 -7.12 -11.40 -6.85
C ALA A 152 -7.54 -12.57 -7.75
N GLY A 153 -8.11 -12.28 -8.92
CA GLY A 153 -8.47 -13.30 -9.91
C GLY A 153 -7.26 -14.05 -10.47
N TYR A 154 -6.11 -13.38 -10.63
CA TYR A 154 -4.85 -14.06 -10.94
C TYR A 154 -4.50 -15.08 -9.85
N ASN A 155 -4.47 -14.66 -8.59
CA ASN A 155 -4.10 -15.52 -7.46
C ASN A 155 -5.09 -16.68 -7.25
N GLU A 156 -6.40 -16.45 -7.48
CA GLU A 156 -7.42 -17.50 -7.46
C GLU A 156 -7.14 -18.59 -8.50
N LYS A 157 -6.80 -18.21 -9.74
CA LYS A 157 -6.44 -19.17 -10.79
C LYS A 157 -5.18 -19.97 -10.46
N ILE A 158 -4.15 -19.32 -9.92
CA ILE A 158 -2.93 -20.02 -9.49
C ILE A 158 -3.24 -21.01 -8.36
N ALA A 159 -4.04 -20.61 -7.38
CA ALA A 159 -4.43 -21.49 -6.27
C ALA A 159 -5.27 -22.69 -6.75
N GLU A 160 -6.19 -22.48 -7.70
CA GLU A 160 -6.98 -23.56 -8.30
C GLU A 160 -6.10 -24.56 -9.05
N ALA A 161 -5.19 -24.05 -9.89
CA ALA A 161 -4.21 -24.85 -10.64
C ALA A 161 -3.33 -25.70 -9.71
N ALA A 162 -2.85 -25.13 -8.61
CA ALA A 162 -2.07 -25.84 -7.61
C ALA A 162 -2.88 -26.96 -6.93
N ARG A 163 -4.14 -26.71 -6.55
CA ARG A 163 -5.03 -27.74 -5.95
C ARG A 163 -5.31 -28.91 -6.90
N MET A 164 -5.35 -28.65 -8.21
CA MET A 164 -5.56 -29.67 -9.24
C MET A 164 -4.27 -30.40 -9.64
N GLY A 165 -3.11 -30.03 -9.07
CA GLY A 165 -1.80 -30.58 -9.47
C GLY A 165 -1.41 -30.21 -10.91
N ARG A 166 -1.92 -29.11 -11.44
CA ARG A 166 -1.69 -28.63 -12.82
C ARG A 166 -1.09 -27.23 -12.80
N PRO A 167 0.21 -27.09 -12.43
CA PRO A 167 0.87 -25.79 -12.40
C PRO A 167 0.83 -25.10 -13.77
N ILE A 168 0.60 -23.78 -13.78
CA ILE A 168 0.50 -23.00 -15.01
C ILE A 168 1.90 -22.48 -15.39
N PRO A 169 2.44 -22.84 -16.57
CA PRO A 169 3.72 -22.28 -17.04
C PRO A 169 3.58 -20.80 -17.44
N ASP A 170 4.65 -20.01 -17.34
CA ASP A 170 4.66 -18.60 -17.74
C ASP A 170 4.44 -18.41 -19.26
N PRO A 171 3.31 -17.84 -19.72
CA PRO A 171 3.01 -17.78 -21.15
C PRO A 171 3.97 -16.90 -21.96
N TYR A 172 4.85 -16.12 -21.33
CA TYR A 172 5.75 -15.19 -22.00
C TYR A 172 7.24 -15.58 -21.93
N TRP A 173 7.59 -16.66 -21.23
CA TRP A 173 8.99 -17.10 -21.15
C TRP A 173 9.46 -17.66 -22.49
N LYS A 174 10.68 -17.30 -22.89
CA LYS A 174 11.35 -17.85 -24.07
C LYS A 174 12.64 -18.58 -23.67
N PRO A 175 13.02 -19.65 -24.40
CA PRO A 175 14.32 -20.29 -24.21
C PRO A 175 15.45 -19.25 -24.36
N GLY A 176 16.21 -19.03 -23.29
CA GLY A 176 17.27 -18.02 -23.20
C GLY A 176 16.98 -16.82 -22.29
N ASP A 177 15.75 -16.66 -21.78
CA ASP A 177 15.40 -15.58 -20.83
C ASP A 177 15.95 -15.84 -19.41
N SER A 178 16.20 -17.10 -19.03
CA SER A 178 16.77 -17.50 -17.74
C SER A 178 17.71 -18.71 -17.88
N MET A 179 18.46 -19.03 -16.81
CA MET A 179 19.27 -20.26 -16.74
C MET A 179 18.43 -21.53 -16.48
N ASP A 180 17.10 -21.40 -16.42
CA ASP A 180 16.21 -22.52 -16.13
C ASP A 180 16.10 -23.46 -17.34
N VAL A 181 16.31 -24.74 -17.09
CA VAL A 181 16.21 -25.81 -18.10
C VAL A 181 14.74 -26.12 -18.42
N GLN A 182 13.82 -25.77 -17.52
CA GLN A 182 12.39 -26.01 -17.64
C GLN A 182 11.61 -24.70 -17.59
N HIS A 183 10.43 -24.76 -18.19
CA HIS A 183 9.50 -23.65 -18.23
C HIS A 183 9.12 -23.23 -16.78
N PRO A 184 9.39 -21.98 -16.35
CA PRO A 184 9.04 -21.55 -14.99
C PRO A 184 7.53 -21.56 -14.80
N VAL A 185 7.10 -21.95 -13.61
CA VAL A 185 5.70 -22.00 -13.18
C VAL A 185 5.31 -20.66 -12.58
N LEU A 186 4.10 -20.21 -12.88
CA LEU A 186 3.52 -19.03 -12.28
C LEU A 186 3.16 -19.27 -10.82
N GLU A 187 3.60 -18.36 -9.96
CA GLU A 187 3.31 -18.36 -8.53
C GLU A 187 2.31 -17.26 -8.15
N LYS A 188 1.78 -17.35 -6.93
CA LYS A 188 0.95 -16.32 -6.31
C LYS A 188 1.76 -15.02 -6.24
N LEU A 189 1.14 -13.91 -6.61
CA LEU A 189 1.78 -12.61 -6.59
C LEU A 189 1.27 -11.79 -5.40
N PRO A 190 2.18 -11.21 -4.59
CA PRO A 190 1.80 -10.37 -3.46
C PRO A 190 1.30 -9.01 -3.94
N TYR A 191 0.44 -8.37 -3.14
CA TYR A 191 0.21 -6.93 -3.26
C TYR A 191 1.50 -6.17 -2.95
N ILE A 192 1.77 -5.12 -3.71
CA ILE A 192 2.95 -4.27 -3.49
C ILE A 192 2.47 -2.93 -2.95
N VAL A 193 2.93 -2.60 -1.75
CA VAL A 193 2.64 -1.32 -1.08
C VAL A 193 3.90 -0.50 -1.06
N VAL A 194 3.88 0.65 -1.72
CA VAL A 194 5.03 1.56 -1.74
C VAL A 194 4.75 2.75 -0.83
N LEU A 195 5.62 2.94 0.17
CA LEU A 195 5.52 3.98 1.17
C LEU A 195 6.61 5.02 0.96
N VAL A 196 6.22 6.29 0.90
CA VAL A 196 7.15 7.41 0.74
C VAL A 196 6.93 8.41 1.87
N ASP A 197 7.93 8.58 2.75
CA ASP A 197 7.81 9.39 3.97
C ASP A 197 7.77 10.91 3.69
N GLU A 198 8.54 11.39 2.72
CA GLU A 198 8.47 12.78 2.29
C GLU A 198 8.47 12.86 0.77
N PHE A 199 7.26 12.86 0.23
CA PHE A 199 7.07 12.92 -1.21
C PHE A 199 7.58 14.22 -1.83
N ALA A 200 7.51 15.33 -1.09
CA ALA A 200 7.95 16.64 -1.58
C ALA A 200 9.45 16.66 -1.92
N ASP A 201 10.28 16.01 -1.11
CA ASP A 201 11.72 15.96 -1.35
C ASP A 201 12.02 15.20 -2.64
N LEU A 202 11.30 14.10 -2.89
CA LEU A 202 11.46 13.25 -4.08
C LEU A 202 11.13 14.04 -5.37
N MET A 203 10.07 14.84 -5.33
CA MET A 203 9.65 15.74 -6.41
C MET A 203 10.67 16.84 -6.67
N MET A 204 11.24 17.43 -5.62
CA MET A 204 12.22 18.51 -5.74
C MET A 204 13.57 18.05 -6.29
N THR A 205 14.01 16.84 -5.92
CA THR A 205 15.34 16.33 -6.31
C THR A 205 15.37 15.72 -7.71
N VAL A 206 14.35 14.93 -8.09
CA VAL A 206 14.36 14.16 -9.35
C VAL A 206 13.47 14.80 -10.43
N GLY A 207 12.53 15.66 -10.04
CA GLY A 207 11.72 16.47 -10.96
C GLY A 207 10.73 15.67 -11.81
N LYS A 208 10.53 16.10 -13.06
CA LYS A 208 9.47 15.62 -13.98
C LYS A 208 9.44 14.11 -14.21
N LYS A 209 10.58 13.43 -14.18
CA LYS A 209 10.63 11.97 -14.40
C LYS A 209 9.83 11.19 -13.35
N VAL A 210 9.84 11.66 -12.11
CA VAL A 210 9.07 11.05 -11.02
C VAL A 210 7.58 11.31 -11.20
N GLU A 211 7.20 12.52 -11.60
CA GLU A 211 5.80 12.85 -11.89
C GLU A 211 5.22 11.92 -12.95
N GLU A 212 5.95 11.67 -14.04
CA GLU A 212 5.53 10.75 -15.10
C GLU A 212 5.35 9.32 -14.59
N LEU A 213 6.28 8.81 -13.78
CA LEU A 213 6.19 7.48 -13.19
C LEU A 213 4.97 7.36 -12.27
N ILE A 214 4.74 8.36 -11.43
CA ILE A 214 3.63 8.38 -10.48
C ILE A 214 2.30 8.50 -11.21
N ALA A 215 2.20 9.36 -12.22
CA ALA A 215 1.00 9.48 -13.03
C ALA A 215 0.67 8.15 -13.71
N ARG A 216 1.69 7.45 -14.25
CA ARG A 216 1.51 6.15 -14.91
C ARG A 216 1.06 5.06 -13.92
N LEU A 217 1.65 5.03 -12.73
CA LEU A 217 1.22 4.15 -11.64
C LEU A 217 -0.21 4.49 -11.19
N ALA A 218 -0.50 5.77 -10.96
CA ALA A 218 -1.80 6.23 -10.48
C ALA A 218 -2.95 5.76 -11.39
N GLN A 219 -2.74 5.82 -12.71
CA GLN A 219 -3.72 5.46 -13.73
C GLN A 219 -3.99 3.96 -13.87
N LYS A 220 -3.01 3.08 -13.59
CA LYS A 220 -3.08 1.64 -13.96
C LYS A 220 -2.77 0.66 -12.82
N ALA A 221 -2.19 1.10 -11.70
CA ALA A 221 -1.71 0.24 -10.62
C ALA A 221 -2.79 -0.63 -9.95
N ARG A 222 -4.04 -0.15 -9.89
CA ARG A 222 -5.11 -0.76 -9.07
C ARG A 222 -5.33 -2.23 -9.39
N ALA A 223 -5.46 -2.58 -10.67
CA ALA A 223 -5.75 -3.95 -11.08
C ALA A 223 -4.54 -4.89 -10.86
N ALA A 224 -3.32 -4.35 -10.97
CA ALA A 224 -2.08 -5.09 -10.77
C ALA A 224 -1.72 -5.30 -9.28
N GLY A 225 -2.55 -4.79 -8.35
CA GLY A 225 -2.37 -4.93 -6.90
C GLY A 225 -1.24 -4.05 -6.35
N PHE A 226 -1.00 -2.91 -6.99
CA PHE A 226 -0.12 -1.88 -6.46
C PHE A 226 -0.93 -0.84 -5.68
N THR A 227 -0.47 -0.51 -4.49
CA THR A 227 -1.02 0.54 -3.63
C THR A 227 0.09 1.49 -3.20
N TRP A 228 -0.22 2.78 -3.17
CA TRP A 228 0.78 3.81 -2.88
C TRP A 228 0.37 4.65 -1.69
N TYR A 229 1.34 4.91 -0.82
CA TYR A 229 1.22 5.76 0.34
C TYR A 229 2.18 6.94 0.23
N TRP A 230 1.61 8.14 0.15
CA TRP A 230 2.37 9.38 0.08
C TRP A 230 2.21 10.16 1.36
N ARG A 231 3.32 10.49 2.01
CA ARG A 231 3.32 11.44 3.11
C ARG A 231 3.85 12.78 2.62
N ARG A 232 3.11 13.85 2.95
CA ARG A 232 3.52 15.25 2.68
C ARG A 232 3.54 16.04 3.99
N SER A 233 4.62 16.73 4.29
CA SER A 233 4.62 17.73 5.36
C SER A 233 4.06 19.06 4.86
N VAL A 234 3.07 19.61 5.58
CA VAL A 234 2.58 20.97 5.30
C VAL A 234 3.38 21.92 6.20
N ARG A 235 4.24 22.76 5.60
CA ARG A 235 4.88 23.85 6.36
C ARG A 235 3.81 24.89 6.69
N ARG A 236 3.73 25.33 7.95
CA ARG A 236 2.96 26.53 8.31
C ARG A 236 3.59 27.71 7.57
N SER A 237 2.85 28.36 6.69
CA SER A 237 3.12 29.74 6.33
C SER A 237 2.91 30.57 7.60
N MET A 238 4.00 31.14 8.14
CA MET A 238 3.92 32.23 9.11
C MET A 238 3.46 33.50 8.40
#